data_AF-A0AAV4BJ72-F1
#
_entry.id   AF-A0AAV4BJ72-F1
#
_cell.length_a   1.000
_cell.length_b   1.000
_cell.length_c   1.000
_cell.angle_alpha   90.00
_cell.angle_beta   90.00
_cell.angle_gamma   90.00
#
_symmetry.space_group_name_H-M   'P 1'
#
loop_
_entity.id
_entity.type
_entity.pdbx_description
1 polymer ?
#
loop_
_entity_poly.entity_id
_entity_poly.type
_entity_poly.pdbx_seq_one_letter_code
_entity_poly.pdbx_strand_id
1 'polypeptide(L)'
;MAKKPCTEAARGAASVGSKRKAEDLPTLMSVSPFSGWSPFKKFMVLSSKGSAKVADRSPFKIHYRELKSILGDETIEVTKLGSGDLMVELKSNDQAKKLGAIAMFLDIPVTVSPHNSLNSSKGVIRSRDLRCCSEEEMVEELSGVTHARRIKVRQGEDKIQTDTVVLTFDSPKPPSRIRAGYLTLDVRPYVPLPMRCYKCQRYGHGKDRCKKPAAVCVRCGKGGPVERDCSADPFCVDCRGDHAASSKTCPKFLEEQAILRYKEIPPPPAPRGPPPPLWSALPPPPNPVPRPRR
;
A
#
# COMPACT_ATOMS: atom_id res chain seq x y z
N MET A 1 -39.20 11.63 -28.39
CA MET A 1 -39.86 10.52 -27.67
C MET A 1 -39.71 10.77 -26.19
N ALA A 2 -40.85 10.85 -25.51
CA ALA A 2 -41.01 11.48 -24.21
C ALA A 2 -40.53 10.60 -23.06
N LYS A 3 -39.90 11.24 -22.07
CA LYS A 3 -39.70 10.73 -20.71
C LYS A 3 -41.08 10.49 -20.07
N LYS A 4 -41.26 9.32 -19.43
CA LYS A 4 -42.32 9.14 -18.42
C LYS A 4 -41.69 8.71 -17.09
N PRO A 5 -42.02 9.41 -15.99
CA PRO A 5 -41.65 9.02 -14.63
C PRO A 5 -42.70 8.05 -14.06
N CYS A 6 -42.29 7.20 -13.10
CA CYS A 6 -43.24 6.40 -12.34
C CYS A 6 -43.46 7.03 -10.97
N THR A 7 -44.73 7.25 -10.68
CA THR A 7 -45.34 8.04 -9.61
C THR A 7 -45.56 7.23 -8.33
N GLU A 8 -45.47 7.90 -7.18
CA GLU A 8 -46.12 7.50 -5.92
C GLU A 8 -47.65 7.49 -6.07
N ALA A 9 -48.32 6.55 -5.39
CA ALA A 9 -49.72 6.68 -5.01
C ALA A 9 -49.95 6.02 -3.65
N ALA A 10 -50.65 6.74 -2.78
CA ALA A 10 -50.89 6.44 -1.39
C ALA A 10 -52.33 5.93 -1.13
N ARG A 11 -52.45 5.06 -0.11
CA ARG A 11 -53.54 4.89 0.89
C ARG A 11 -54.95 4.38 0.49
N GLY A 12 -55.41 3.40 1.28
CA GLY A 12 -56.82 3.10 1.59
C GLY A 12 -56.92 2.03 2.69
N ALA A 13 -57.71 2.28 3.73
CA ALA A 13 -57.68 1.63 5.06
C ALA A 13 -58.84 0.64 5.34
N ALA A 14 -58.69 -0.26 6.33
CA ALA A 14 -59.71 -0.62 7.35
C ALA A 14 -59.19 -1.65 8.37
N SER A 15 -59.62 -1.48 9.63
CA SER A 15 -59.33 -2.24 10.86
C SER A 15 -60.15 -3.52 11.05
N VAL A 16 -59.65 -4.53 11.80
CA VAL A 16 -60.29 -5.22 12.96
C VAL A 16 -59.20 -6.07 13.66
N GLY A 17 -59.15 -6.06 15.00
CA GLY A 17 -58.12 -6.74 15.80
C GLY A 17 -58.43 -8.21 16.16
N SER A 18 -57.39 -8.96 16.57
CA SER A 18 -57.50 -10.07 17.53
C SER A 18 -56.13 -10.48 18.08
N LYS A 19 -56.10 -10.80 19.37
CA LYS A 19 -54.95 -11.23 20.19
C LYS A 19 -54.36 -12.55 19.68
N ARG A 20 -53.02 -12.73 19.72
CA ARG A 20 -52.32 -13.98 20.14
C ARG A 20 -50.78 -13.88 20.08
N LYS A 21 -50.18 -14.28 21.22
CA LYS A 21 -48.89 -14.94 21.47
C LYS A 21 -47.57 -14.35 20.93
N ALA A 22 -46.73 -13.98 21.89
CA ALA A 22 -45.29 -13.87 21.77
C ALA A 22 -44.68 -15.26 21.57
N GLU A 23 -44.02 -15.51 20.45
CA GLU A 23 -43.16 -16.68 20.21
C GLU A 23 -41.91 -16.21 19.42
N ASP A 24 -40.78 -16.22 20.14
CA ASP A 24 -39.38 -16.34 19.75
C ASP A 24 -38.81 -15.51 18.59
N LEU A 25 -38.25 -14.34 18.94
CA LEU A 25 -37.15 -13.75 18.17
C LEU A 25 -35.92 -14.67 18.28
N PRO A 26 -35.33 -15.13 17.17
CA PRO A 26 -34.06 -15.83 17.25
C PRO A 26 -33.02 -14.88 17.82
N THR A 27 -32.44 -15.30 18.94
CA THR A 27 -31.34 -14.65 19.64
C THR A 27 -30.30 -14.20 18.63
N LEU A 28 -30.24 -12.89 18.42
CA LEU A 28 -29.21 -12.22 17.64
C LEU A 28 -27.90 -12.58 18.34
N MET A 29 -27.19 -13.59 17.81
CA MET A 29 -25.86 -13.91 18.26
C MET A 29 -25.07 -12.61 18.12
N SER A 30 -24.76 -12.03 19.27
CA SER A 30 -23.90 -10.89 19.38
C SER A 30 -22.61 -11.28 18.69
N VAL A 31 -22.42 -10.74 17.49
CA VAL A 31 -21.14 -10.81 16.80
C VAL A 31 -20.19 -10.06 17.71
N SER A 32 -19.46 -10.82 18.52
CA SER A 32 -18.33 -10.30 19.27
C SER A 32 -17.49 -9.50 18.27
N PRO A 33 -17.22 -8.20 18.51
CA PRO A 33 -16.35 -7.45 17.63
C PRO A 33 -15.05 -8.24 17.54
N PHE A 34 -14.67 -8.61 16.32
CA PHE A 34 -13.52 -9.43 16.01
C PHE A 34 -12.32 -8.90 16.82
N SER A 35 -11.95 -9.58 17.91
CA SER A 35 -10.89 -9.15 18.80
C SER A 35 -9.57 -9.49 18.13
N GLY A 36 -9.09 -8.61 17.26
CA GLY A 36 -7.91 -8.93 16.48
C GLY A 36 -7.40 -7.87 15.53
N TRP A 37 -7.71 -6.58 15.73
CA TRP A 37 -6.87 -5.53 15.15
C TRP A 37 -7.01 -4.21 15.90
N SER A 38 -6.10 -3.95 16.84
CA SER A 38 -5.81 -2.56 17.23
C SER A 38 -4.79 -2.04 16.22
N PRO A 39 -4.97 -0.86 15.62
CA PRO A 39 -4.05 -0.37 14.60
C PRO A 39 -2.78 0.15 15.25
N PHE A 40 -1.89 -0.78 15.56
CA PHE A 40 -0.53 -0.50 16.02
C PHE A 40 0.17 0.35 14.95
N LYS A 41 0.38 1.64 15.26
CA LYS A 41 1.13 2.56 14.39
C LYS A 41 2.61 2.36 14.67
N LYS A 42 3.25 1.68 13.72
CA LYS A 42 4.65 1.27 13.80
C LYS A 42 5.61 2.46 13.70
N PHE A 43 5.29 3.45 12.87
CA PHE A 43 6.15 4.58 12.58
C PHE A 43 5.60 5.85 13.23
N MET A 44 6.29 6.37 14.23
CA MET A 44 5.90 7.61 14.93
C MET A 44 6.91 8.73 14.61
N VAL A 45 6.43 9.96 14.52
CA VAL A 45 7.23 11.15 14.23
C VAL A 45 7.24 12.06 15.44
N LEU A 46 8.43 12.43 15.90
CA LEU A 46 8.71 13.41 16.93
C LEU A 46 8.98 14.77 16.26
N SER A 47 7.98 15.65 16.28
CA SER A 47 8.08 16.98 15.70
C SER A 47 8.32 18.04 16.78
N SER A 48 9.34 18.88 16.57
CA SER A 48 9.72 19.92 17.55
C SER A 48 8.77 21.12 17.45
N LYS A 49 8.26 21.62 18.58
CA LYS A 49 7.48 22.87 18.66
C LYS A 49 8.45 24.04 18.91
N GLY A 50 9.09 24.55 17.87
CA GLY A 50 10.00 25.70 17.99
C GLY A 50 11.07 25.78 16.91
N SER A 51 11.99 26.73 17.08
CA SER A 51 13.16 26.90 16.20
C SER A 51 14.21 25.81 16.41
N ALA A 52 14.41 25.37 17.66
CA ALA A 52 15.33 24.28 18.00
C ALA A 52 14.78 22.92 17.54
N LYS A 53 15.59 22.14 16.82
CA LYS A 53 15.21 20.80 16.36
C LYS A 53 15.75 19.72 17.28
N VAL A 54 14.94 18.68 17.51
CA VAL A 54 15.38 17.49 18.25
C VAL A 54 16.60 16.85 17.58
N ALA A 55 16.68 16.88 16.25
CA ALA A 55 17.81 16.33 15.50
C ALA A 55 19.13 17.11 15.63
N ASP A 56 19.13 18.28 16.29
CA ASP A 56 20.35 19.04 16.60
C ASP A 56 20.98 18.60 17.93
N ARG A 57 20.26 17.78 18.72
CA ARG A 57 20.80 17.19 19.94
C ARG A 57 21.73 16.02 19.60
N SER A 58 22.57 15.66 20.56
CA SER A 58 23.52 14.56 20.41
C SER A 58 22.79 13.25 20.10
N PRO A 59 23.16 12.53 19.00
CA PRO A 59 22.57 11.24 18.65
C PRO A 59 22.64 10.22 19.79
N PHE A 60 23.70 10.26 20.60
CA PHE A 60 23.85 9.39 21.77
C PHE A 60 22.84 9.71 22.87
N LYS A 61 22.56 11.00 23.12
CA LYS A 61 21.55 11.41 24.10
C LYS A 61 20.14 11.04 23.63
N ILE A 62 19.87 11.26 22.34
CA ILE A 62 18.59 10.89 21.72
C ILE A 62 18.35 9.39 21.87
N HIS A 63 19.31 8.56 21.44
CA HIS A 63 19.13 7.11 21.38
C HIS A 63 19.27 6.45 22.76
N TYR A 64 20.44 6.58 23.40
CA TYR A 64 20.78 5.81 24.59
C TYR A 64 20.22 6.38 25.89
N ARG A 65 20.02 7.70 25.99
CA ARG A 65 19.57 8.32 27.23
C ARG A 65 18.06 8.49 27.26
N GLU A 66 17.48 9.03 26.21
CA GLU A 66 16.06 9.36 26.19
C GLU A 66 15.22 8.18 25.66
N LEU A 67 15.44 7.76 24.42
CA LEU A 67 14.60 6.74 23.78
C LEU A 67 14.67 5.38 24.48
N LYS A 68 15.86 4.92 24.87
CA LYS A 68 16.00 3.69 25.66
C LYS A 68 15.31 3.77 27.02
N SER A 69 15.35 4.94 27.69
CA SER A 69 14.66 5.15 28.97
C SER A 69 13.14 5.04 28.82
N ILE A 70 12.59 5.63 27.75
CA ILE A 70 11.16 5.63 27.47
C ILE A 70 10.67 4.26 26.96
N LEU A 71 11.36 3.70 25.97
CA LEU A 71 10.88 2.57 25.16
C LEU A 71 11.46 1.22 25.59
N GLY A 72 12.45 1.21 26.48
CA GLY A 72 13.18 0.03 26.93
C GLY A 72 14.38 -0.31 26.04
N ASP A 73 15.03 -1.44 26.35
CA ASP A 73 16.29 -1.86 25.71
C ASP A 73 16.11 -2.57 24.36
N GLU A 74 14.89 -2.53 23.81
CA GLU A 74 14.63 -3.06 22.48
C GLU A 74 15.33 -2.19 21.41
N THR A 75 15.79 -2.84 20.34
CA THR A 75 16.43 -2.11 19.23
C THR A 75 15.43 -1.18 18.56
N ILE A 76 15.53 0.11 18.87
CA ILE A 76 14.73 1.18 18.27
C ILE A 76 15.49 1.73 17.07
N GLU A 77 14.87 1.70 15.89
CA GLU A 77 15.42 2.37 14.71
C GLU A 77 14.93 3.81 14.67
N VAL A 78 15.89 4.74 14.52
CA VAL A 78 15.62 6.18 14.51
C VAL A 78 16.16 6.75 13.21
N THR A 79 15.30 7.43 12.46
CA THR A 79 15.66 8.05 11.19
C THR A 79 15.44 9.56 11.29
N LYS A 80 16.46 10.35 10.92
CA LYS A 80 16.34 11.81 10.80
C LYS A 80 15.59 12.16 9.51
N LEU A 81 14.50 12.91 9.61
CA LEU A 81 13.76 13.42 8.46
C LEU A 81 14.40 14.72 7.93
N GLY A 82 14.14 15.04 6.66
CA GLY A 82 14.62 16.27 6.03
C GLY A 82 14.10 17.56 6.68
N SER A 83 13.00 17.49 7.45
CA SER A 83 12.46 18.61 8.24
C SER A 83 13.26 18.92 9.51
N GLY A 84 14.21 18.04 9.89
CA GLY A 84 14.89 18.08 11.19
C GLY A 84 14.13 17.36 12.31
N ASP A 85 12.99 16.73 12.01
CA ASP A 85 12.25 15.89 12.94
C ASP A 85 12.83 14.46 12.96
N LEU A 86 12.45 13.67 13.98
CA LEU A 86 12.88 12.28 14.10
C LEU A 86 11.71 11.32 13.88
N MET A 87 11.92 10.30 13.06
CA MET A 87 11.02 9.16 12.92
C MET A 87 11.56 8.00 13.74
N VAL A 88 10.69 7.37 14.51
CA VAL A 88 10.98 6.23 15.38
C VAL A 88 10.16 5.03 14.92
N GLU A 89 10.84 3.92 14.64
CA GLU A 89 10.20 2.62 14.37
C GLU A 89 9.99 1.87 15.69
N LEU A 90 8.73 1.56 15.98
CA LEU A 90 8.30 0.87 17.18
C LEU A 90 8.04 -0.61 16.88
N LYS A 91 8.13 -1.44 17.93
CA LYS A 91 7.84 -2.88 17.87
C LYS A 91 6.57 -3.27 18.61
N SER A 92 6.17 -2.49 19.62
CA SER A 92 5.01 -2.79 20.47
C SER A 92 4.05 -1.61 20.60
N ASN A 93 2.76 -1.90 20.80
CA ASN A 93 1.75 -0.89 21.09
C ASN A 93 2.03 -0.13 22.40
N ASP A 94 2.68 -0.78 23.36
CA ASP A 94 3.04 -0.14 24.64
C ASP A 94 4.09 0.95 24.42
N GLN A 95 5.03 0.73 23.50
CA GLN A 95 5.99 1.76 23.09
C GLN A 95 5.28 2.95 22.45
N ALA A 96 4.27 2.71 21.61
CA ALA A 96 3.50 3.77 20.97
C ALA A 96 2.75 4.63 21.99
N LYS A 97 2.15 4.00 23.01
CA LYS A 97 1.48 4.70 24.12
C LYS A 97 2.46 5.53 24.95
N LYS A 98 3.60 4.94 25.33
CA LYS A 98 4.66 5.63 26.09
C LYS A 98 5.21 6.83 25.33
N LEU A 99 5.53 6.65 24.05
CA LEU A 99 6.03 7.74 23.21
C LEU A 99 4.97 8.81 22.99
N GLY A 100 3.72 8.42 22.77
CA GLY A 100 2.59 9.34 22.56
C GLY A 100 2.25 10.21 23.77
N ALA A 101 2.58 9.77 24.98
CA ALA A 101 2.35 10.54 26.21
C ALA A 101 3.37 11.67 26.43
N ILE A 102 4.42 11.76 25.61
CA ILE A 102 5.52 12.70 25.83
C ILE A 102 5.21 14.05 25.22
N ALA A 103 5.32 15.09 26.05
CA ALA A 103 5.24 16.49 25.62
C ALA A 103 6.61 17.17 25.50
N MET A 104 7.65 16.63 26.15
CA MET A 104 9.01 17.17 26.16
C MET A 104 10.05 16.09 25.89
N PHE A 105 11.02 16.38 25.05
CA PHE A 105 12.09 15.46 24.68
C PHE A 105 13.42 16.24 24.66
N LEU A 106 14.36 15.89 25.55
CA LEU A 106 15.65 16.58 25.73
C LEU A 106 15.50 18.12 25.85
N ASP A 107 14.61 18.53 26.76
CA ASP A 107 14.28 19.94 27.04
C ASP A 107 13.61 20.70 25.88
N ILE A 108 13.18 19.99 24.83
CA ILE A 108 12.48 20.57 23.68
C ILE A 108 11.01 20.13 23.73
N PRO A 109 10.03 21.04 23.64
CA PRO A 109 8.64 20.65 23.52
C PRO A 109 8.41 19.96 22.18
N VAL A 110 7.80 18.78 22.20
CA VAL A 110 7.57 17.96 21.00
C VAL A 110 6.10 17.60 20.84
N THR A 111 5.73 17.22 19.63
CA THR A 111 4.46 16.60 19.30
C THR A 111 4.75 15.24 18.70
N VAL A 112 4.11 14.20 19.21
CA VAL A 112 4.23 12.86 18.65
C VAL A 112 3.01 12.59 17.79
N SER A 113 3.24 12.23 16.53
CA SER A 113 2.17 11.92 15.59
C SER A 113 2.53 10.69 14.73
N PRO A 114 1.54 9.89 14.28
CA PRO A 114 1.81 8.79 13.38
C PRO A 114 2.32 9.32 12.03
N HIS A 115 3.30 8.63 11.44
CA HIS A 115 3.76 8.96 10.10
C HIS A 115 2.61 8.81 9.09
N ASN A 116 2.42 9.84 8.25
CA ASN A 116 1.27 9.98 7.36
C ASN A 116 1.12 8.88 6.30
N SER A 117 2.22 8.23 5.91
CA SER A 117 2.26 7.33 4.74
C SER A 117 2.95 6.00 4.99
N LEU A 118 3.70 5.85 6.09
CA LEU A 118 4.44 4.61 6.38
C LEU A 118 3.63 3.65 7.25
N ASN A 119 2.60 4.17 7.94
CA ASN A 119 1.61 3.35 8.64
C ASN A 119 0.42 2.97 7.75
N SER A 120 0.53 3.14 6.44
CA SER A 120 -0.46 2.66 5.51
C SER A 120 0.20 1.82 4.43
N SER A 121 -0.56 0.87 3.93
CA SER A 121 -0.10 -0.02 2.88
C SER A 121 -1.23 -0.30 1.91
N LYS A 122 -0.90 -0.85 0.74
CA LYS A 122 -1.90 -1.15 -0.29
C LYS A 122 -1.84 -2.61 -0.67
N GLY A 123 -3.01 -3.22 -0.79
CA GLY A 123 -3.18 -4.58 -1.27
C GLY A 123 -4.16 -4.64 -2.43
N VAL A 124 -4.05 -5.68 -3.24
CA VAL A 124 -4.93 -5.96 -4.37
C VAL A 124 -5.64 -7.26 -4.09
N ILE A 125 -6.96 -7.20 -4.17
CA ILE A 125 -7.82 -8.38 -4.15
C ILE A 125 -8.53 -8.50 -5.50
N ARG A 126 -8.85 -9.75 -5.88
CA ARG A 126 -9.64 -10.04 -7.06
C ARG A 126 -10.72 -11.05 -6.69
N SER A 127 -11.98 -10.66 -6.79
CA SER A 127 -13.13 -11.54 -6.55
C SER A 127 -14.33 -11.07 -7.36
N ARG A 128 -15.01 -12.02 -8.00
CA ARG A 128 -16.26 -11.78 -8.72
C ARG A 128 -17.43 -11.55 -7.77
N ASP A 129 -17.38 -12.14 -6.58
CA ASP A 129 -18.44 -12.05 -5.57
C ASP A 129 -18.56 -10.62 -5.03
N LEU A 130 -17.46 -9.87 -5.03
CA LEU A 130 -17.44 -8.46 -4.66
C LEU A 130 -17.88 -7.52 -5.80
N ARG A 131 -18.48 -8.01 -6.89
CA ARG A 131 -18.84 -7.15 -8.04
C ARG A 131 -19.99 -6.19 -7.72
N CYS A 132 -20.92 -6.60 -6.86
CA CYS A 132 -22.07 -5.78 -6.46
C CYS A 132 -21.78 -4.87 -5.26
N CYS A 133 -20.69 -5.11 -4.53
CA CYS A 133 -20.32 -4.32 -3.36
C CYS A 133 -19.77 -2.94 -3.78
N SER A 134 -20.24 -1.88 -3.11
CA SER A 134 -19.72 -0.53 -3.33
C SER A 134 -18.33 -0.35 -2.70
N GLU A 135 -17.60 0.70 -3.08
CA GLU A 135 -16.28 0.97 -2.47
C GLU A 135 -16.45 1.38 -1.00
N GLU A 136 -17.56 2.04 -0.68
CA GLU A 136 -17.93 2.48 0.67
C GLU A 136 -18.27 1.29 1.58
N GLU A 137 -19.12 0.35 1.11
CA GLU A 137 -19.46 -0.88 1.83
C GLU A 137 -18.21 -1.70 2.15
N MET A 138 -17.25 -1.77 1.21
CA MET A 138 -15.99 -2.45 1.43
C MET A 138 -15.11 -1.78 2.50
N VAL A 139 -15.19 -0.46 2.66
CA VAL A 139 -14.44 0.26 3.71
C VAL A 139 -15.08 0.05 5.07
N GLU A 140 -16.41 -0.02 5.13
CA GLU A 140 -17.16 -0.22 6.38
C GLU A 140 -17.06 -1.66 6.90
N GLU A 141 -17.17 -2.65 6.00
CA GLU A 141 -17.26 -4.06 6.39
C GLU A 141 -15.90 -4.77 6.49
N LEU A 142 -14.87 -4.29 5.79
CA LEU A 142 -13.53 -4.87 5.86
C LEU A 142 -12.72 -4.25 6.99
N SER A 143 -12.25 -5.09 7.92
CA SER A 143 -11.41 -4.64 9.02
C SER A 143 -10.09 -4.03 8.54
N GLY A 144 -9.70 -2.90 9.15
CA GLY A 144 -8.44 -2.18 8.91
C GLY A 144 -8.27 -1.60 7.50
N VAL A 145 -9.34 -1.49 6.72
CA VAL A 145 -9.35 -0.81 5.42
C VAL A 145 -9.78 0.64 5.63
N THR A 146 -9.02 1.59 5.09
CA THR A 146 -9.36 3.04 5.13
C THR A 146 -9.86 3.56 3.80
N HIS A 147 -9.58 2.85 2.71
CA HIS A 147 -9.98 3.26 1.37
C HIS A 147 -10.01 2.04 0.45
N ALA A 148 -11.09 1.87 -0.31
CA ALA A 148 -11.19 0.89 -1.38
C ALA A 148 -11.26 1.60 -2.73
N ARG A 149 -10.68 1.01 -3.78
CA ARG A 149 -10.73 1.56 -5.14
C ARG A 149 -10.81 0.45 -6.17
N ARG A 150 -11.90 0.39 -6.93
CA ARG A 150 -12.07 -0.57 -8.01
C ARG A 150 -11.30 -0.15 -9.25
N ILE A 151 -10.54 -1.09 -9.83
CA ILE A 151 -9.81 -0.85 -11.06
C ILE A 151 -10.82 -0.86 -12.22
N LYS A 152 -10.82 0.21 -13.01
CA LYS A 152 -11.61 0.33 -14.24
C LYS A 152 -10.67 0.26 -15.42
N VAL A 153 -11.00 -0.58 -16.40
CA VAL A 153 -10.25 -0.73 -17.65
C VAL A 153 -11.05 -0.06 -18.76
N ARG A 154 -10.37 0.67 -19.64
CA ARG A 154 -10.98 1.21 -20.85
C ARG A 154 -10.85 0.16 -21.96
N GLN A 155 -11.97 -0.24 -22.56
CA GLN A 155 -12.01 -1.10 -23.73
C GLN A 155 -12.79 -0.34 -24.82
N GLY A 156 -12.06 0.28 -25.75
CA GLY A 156 -12.66 1.24 -26.68
C GLY A 156 -13.19 2.48 -25.96
N GLU A 157 -14.45 2.85 -26.24
CA GLU A 157 -15.15 3.96 -25.57
C GLU A 157 -15.68 3.58 -24.19
N ASP A 158 -15.83 2.27 -23.92
CA ASP A 158 -16.45 1.78 -22.69
C ASP A 158 -15.45 1.70 -21.52
N LYS A 159 -15.92 2.08 -20.34
CA LYS A 159 -15.22 1.88 -19.06
C LYS A 159 -15.79 0.67 -18.36
N ILE A 160 -15.09 -0.46 -18.45
CA ILE A 160 -15.50 -1.70 -17.81
C ILE A 160 -14.94 -1.74 -16.40
N GLN A 161 -15.81 -1.94 -15.42
CA GLN A 161 -15.40 -2.22 -14.04
C GLN A 161 -14.82 -3.63 -13.96
N THR A 162 -13.62 -3.76 -13.38
CA THR A 162 -13.02 -5.08 -13.18
C THR A 162 -13.36 -5.64 -11.79
N ASP A 163 -13.22 -6.95 -11.65
CA ASP A 163 -13.31 -7.66 -10.37
C ASP A 163 -12.12 -7.39 -9.43
N THR A 164 -11.29 -6.40 -9.73
CA THR A 164 -10.04 -6.11 -9.02
C THR A 164 -10.18 -4.82 -8.23
N VAL A 165 -9.92 -4.91 -6.92
CA VAL A 165 -10.01 -3.78 -5.99
C VAL A 165 -8.67 -3.59 -5.33
N VAL A 166 -8.22 -2.34 -5.27
CA VAL A 166 -7.07 -1.91 -4.48
C VAL A 166 -7.59 -1.42 -3.14
N LEU A 167 -7.18 -2.08 -2.07
CA LEU A 167 -7.47 -1.71 -0.69
C LEU A 167 -6.28 -0.94 -0.12
N THR A 168 -6.56 0.11 0.64
CA THR A 168 -5.58 0.80 1.48
C THR A 168 -5.83 0.38 2.91
N PHE A 169 -4.82 -0.23 3.53
CA PHE A 169 -4.85 -0.64 4.92
C PHE A 169 -4.18 0.41 5.80
N ASP A 170 -4.62 0.49 7.04
CA ASP A 170 -4.07 1.39 8.05
C ASP A 170 -2.90 0.77 8.85
N SER A 171 -2.28 -0.24 8.24
CA SER A 171 -1.12 -0.96 8.73
C SER A 171 0.06 -0.81 7.75
N PRO A 172 1.31 -0.89 8.23
CA PRO A 172 2.51 -0.71 7.40
C PRO A 172 2.72 -1.82 6.37
N LYS A 173 2.09 -2.99 6.53
CA LYS A 173 2.15 -4.10 5.58
C LYS A 173 0.76 -4.67 5.39
N PRO A 174 0.33 -4.98 4.16
CA PRO A 174 -0.98 -5.56 3.94
C PRO A 174 -1.01 -6.99 4.52
N PRO A 175 -2.14 -7.44 5.08
CA PRO A 175 -2.29 -8.83 5.46
C PRO A 175 -2.19 -9.74 4.22
N SER A 176 -1.86 -11.02 4.39
CA SER A 176 -1.83 -11.99 3.29
C SER A 176 -3.22 -12.44 2.86
N ARG A 177 -4.18 -12.42 3.79
CA ARG A 177 -5.58 -12.80 3.59
C ARG A 177 -6.50 -11.90 4.38
N ILE A 178 -7.69 -11.68 3.84
CA ILE A 178 -8.78 -10.97 4.53
C ILE A 178 -10.06 -11.80 4.45
N ARG A 179 -10.94 -11.60 5.44
CA ARG A 179 -12.31 -12.12 5.39
C ARG A 179 -13.26 -11.03 4.91
N ALA A 180 -14.09 -11.37 3.93
CA ALA A 180 -15.15 -10.52 3.41
C ALA A 180 -16.46 -11.30 3.53
N GLY A 181 -17.22 -11.08 4.60
CA GLY A 181 -18.33 -11.95 4.98
C GLY A 181 -17.87 -13.40 5.16
N TYR A 182 -18.44 -14.31 4.36
CA TYR A 182 -18.10 -15.73 4.34
C TYR A 182 -16.89 -16.08 3.45
N LEU A 183 -16.35 -15.12 2.70
CA LEU A 183 -15.24 -15.33 1.79
C LEU A 183 -13.90 -15.12 2.49
N THR A 184 -12.90 -15.92 2.11
CA THR A 184 -11.49 -15.65 2.43
C THR A 184 -10.75 -15.31 1.15
N LEU A 185 -10.20 -14.10 1.08
CA LEU A 185 -9.57 -13.56 -0.11
C LEU A 185 -8.06 -13.40 0.11
N ASP A 186 -7.27 -13.85 -0.85
CA ASP A 186 -5.83 -13.57 -0.87
C ASP A 186 -5.58 -12.12 -1.26
N VAL A 187 -4.74 -11.45 -0.47
CA VAL A 187 -4.32 -10.07 -0.70
C VAL A 187 -2.89 -10.08 -1.24
N ARG A 188 -2.70 -9.50 -2.42
CA ARG A 188 -1.37 -9.30 -3.00
C ARG A 188 -0.89 -7.89 -2.73
N PRO A 189 0.35 -7.65 -2.30
CA PRO A 189 0.86 -6.29 -2.15
C PRO A 189 0.72 -5.50 -3.47
N TYR A 190 0.24 -4.27 -3.38
CA TYR A 190 0.06 -3.42 -4.54
C TYR A 190 1.39 -2.81 -4.96
N VAL A 191 1.83 -3.15 -6.18
CA VAL A 191 3.00 -2.51 -6.79
C VAL A 191 2.51 -1.45 -7.80
N PRO A 192 2.78 -0.15 -7.56
CA PRO A 192 2.39 0.89 -8.48
C PRO A 192 3.14 0.81 -9.81
N LEU A 193 2.56 1.42 -10.84
CA LEU A 193 3.27 1.65 -12.10
C LEU A 193 4.35 2.72 -11.92
N PRO A 194 5.52 2.58 -12.57
CA PRO A 194 6.55 3.62 -12.62
C PRO A 194 6.00 5.01 -12.93
N MET A 195 6.34 5.98 -12.09
CA MET A 195 5.90 7.36 -12.26
C MET A 195 6.68 8.01 -13.42
N ARG A 196 5.97 8.32 -14.51
CA ARG A 196 6.50 9.08 -15.65
C ARG A 196 6.05 10.53 -15.56
N CYS A 197 6.98 11.46 -15.74
CA CYS A 197 6.66 12.88 -15.85
C CYS A 197 5.91 13.13 -17.16
N TYR A 198 4.64 13.55 -17.09
CA TYR A 198 3.86 13.87 -18.31
C TYR A 198 4.36 15.10 -19.08
N LYS A 199 5.32 15.85 -18.53
CA LYS A 199 5.96 17.00 -19.20
C LYS A 199 7.20 16.57 -19.97
N CYS A 200 8.17 15.93 -19.31
CA CYS A 200 9.46 15.59 -19.92
C CYS A 200 9.59 14.12 -20.36
N GLN A 201 8.58 13.29 -20.07
CA GLN A 201 8.48 11.85 -20.38
C GLN A 201 9.54 10.95 -19.73
N ARG A 202 10.35 11.47 -18.80
CA ARG A 202 11.30 10.69 -17.99
C ARG A 202 10.67 10.14 -16.72
N TYR A 203 11.22 9.04 -16.21
CA TYR A 203 10.81 8.45 -14.93
C TYR A 203 11.35 9.23 -13.71
N GLY A 204 10.81 8.92 -12.53
CA GLY A 204 11.32 9.39 -11.23
C GLY A 204 10.73 10.70 -10.68
N HIS A 205 9.94 11.44 -11.46
CA HIS A 205 9.27 12.65 -10.96
C HIS A 205 7.93 12.94 -11.66
N GLY A 206 7.05 13.66 -10.94
CA GLY A 206 5.79 14.16 -11.47
C GLY A 206 5.93 15.44 -12.29
N LYS A 207 4.83 15.92 -12.86
CA LYS A 207 4.77 17.17 -13.63
C LYS A 207 5.18 18.38 -12.78
N ASP A 208 4.74 18.43 -11.53
CA ASP A 208 4.89 19.61 -10.66
C ASP A 208 6.33 19.84 -10.19
N ARG A 209 7.15 18.78 -10.19
CA ARG A 209 8.57 18.85 -9.84
C ARG A 209 9.49 18.89 -11.07
N CYS A 210 8.92 19.04 -12.26
CA CYS A 210 9.66 19.02 -13.50
C CYS A 210 10.33 20.37 -13.78
N LYS A 211 11.66 20.37 -13.88
CA LYS A 211 12.46 21.56 -14.19
C LYS A 211 12.52 21.90 -15.68
N LYS A 212 12.06 21.01 -16.57
CA LYS A 212 12.09 21.29 -18.02
C LYS A 212 11.08 22.38 -18.37
N PRO A 213 11.42 23.37 -19.21
CA PRO A 213 10.52 24.46 -19.56
C PRO A 213 9.38 23.99 -20.47
N ALA A 214 9.69 23.22 -21.52
CA ALA A 214 8.73 22.73 -22.51
C ALA A 214 8.29 21.29 -22.26
N ALA A 215 7.06 20.97 -22.68
CA ALA A 215 6.59 19.59 -22.76
C ALA A 215 7.14 18.91 -24.02
N VAL A 216 7.35 17.60 -23.94
CA VAL A 216 7.78 16.78 -25.07
C VAL A 216 6.74 15.71 -25.38
N CYS A 217 6.61 15.40 -26.67
CA CYS A 217 5.67 14.40 -27.16
C CYS A 217 5.99 13.02 -26.58
N VAL A 218 4.96 12.29 -26.14
CA VAL A 218 5.12 10.92 -25.59
C VAL A 218 5.56 9.91 -26.66
N ARG A 219 5.18 10.14 -27.92
CA ARG A 219 5.52 9.25 -29.04
C ARG A 219 6.94 9.49 -29.53
N CYS A 220 7.27 10.70 -29.96
CA CYS A 220 8.53 10.99 -30.66
C CYS A 220 9.57 11.77 -29.84
N GLY A 221 9.26 12.17 -28.60
CA GLY A 221 10.20 12.85 -27.71
C GLY A 221 10.60 14.28 -28.09
N LYS A 222 10.09 14.83 -29.21
CA LYS A 222 10.35 16.20 -29.67
C LYS A 222 9.50 17.22 -28.89
N GLY A 223 10.04 18.43 -28.73
CA GLY A 223 9.33 19.56 -28.12
C GLY A 223 8.44 20.28 -29.14
N GLY A 224 7.26 20.74 -28.71
CA GLY A 224 6.28 21.41 -29.57
C GLY A 224 4.84 21.28 -29.02
N PRO A 225 3.82 21.75 -29.76
CA PRO A 225 2.43 21.47 -29.44
C PRO A 225 2.23 19.96 -29.28
N VAL A 226 1.69 19.54 -28.13
CA VAL A 226 1.38 18.13 -27.90
C VAL A 226 0.13 17.79 -28.71
N GLU A 227 0.32 17.54 -30.01
CA GLU A 227 -0.74 17.03 -30.85
C GLU A 227 -1.11 15.62 -30.36
N ARG A 228 -2.42 15.36 -30.21
CA ARG A 228 -2.93 14.06 -29.79
C ARG A 228 -2.49 12.94 -30.74
N ASP A 229 -2.37 13.28 -32.03
CA ASP A 229 -2.11 12.34 -33.12
C ASP A 229 -0.75 12.65 -33.76
N CYS A 230 0.32 12.48 -32.98
CA CYS A 230 1.67 12.56 -33.52
C CYS A 230 1.92 11.36 -34.45
N SER A 231 2.22 11.62 -35.73
CA SER A 231 2.57 10.59 -36.73
C SER A 231 4.08 10.36 -36.88
N ALA A 232 4.93 11.11 -36.17
CA ALA A 232 6.37 10.91 -36.23
C ALA A 232 6.79 9.55 -35.65
N ASP A 233 7.96 9.08 -36.07
CA ASP A 233 8.53 7.83 -35.59
C ASP A 233 8.65 7.82 -34.06
N PRO A 234 8.31 6.69 -33.42
CA PRO A 234 8.33 6.60 -31.99
C PRO A 234 9.77 6.62 -31.47
N PHE A 235 10.03 7.44 -30.46
CA PHE A 235 11.34 7.60 -29.84
C PHE A 235 11.19 7.85 -28.33
N CYS A 236 11.84 7.00 -27.55
CA CYS A 236 11.81 7.08 -26.10
C CYS A 236 12.92 8.00 -25.58
N VAL A 237 12.55 9.10 -24.92
CA VAL A 237 13.53 10.08 -24.37
C VAL A 237 14.39 9.57 -23.21
N ASP A 238 14.01 8.43 -22.62
CA ASP A 238 14.69 7.85 -21.46
C ASP A 238 15.71 6.79 -21.90
N CYS A 239 15.25 5.76 -22.62
CA CYS A 239 16.13 4.67 -23.08
C CYS A 239 16.66 4.84 -24.53
N ARG A 240 16.21 5.87 -25.26
CA ARG A 240 16.57 6.14 -26.67
C ARG A 240 16.22 5.03 -27.67
N GLY A 241 15.17 4.26 -27.40
CA GLY A 241 14.68 3.19 -28.29
C GLY A 241 13.48 3.59 -29.14
N ASP A 242 13.18 2.74 -30.14
CA ASP A 242 12.16 2.96 -31.18
C ASP A 242 10.74 2.61 -30.69
N HIS A 243 10.34 3.23 -29.58
CA HIS A 243 9.01 3.07 -28.99
C HIS A 243 8.60 4.34 -28.25
N ALA A 244 7.29 4.54 -28.05
CA ALA A 244 6.79 5.65 -27.26
C ALA A 244 7.24 5.52 -25.80
N ALA A 245 7.47 6.65 -25.12
CA ALA A 245 7.89 6.69 -23.72
C ALA A 245 6.86 6.08 -22.74
N SER A 246 5.66 5.75 -23.19
CA SER A 246 4.63 5.03 -22.45
C SER A 246 4.73 3.50 -22.55
N SER A 247 5.64 2.95 -23.36
CA SER A 247 5.74 1.52 -23.59
C SER A 247 6.14 0.75 -22.32
N LYS A 248 5.45 -0.36 -22.06
CA LYS A 248 5.78 -1.29 -20.96
C LYS A 248 6.95 -2.22 -21.29
N THR A 249 7.40 -2.25 -22.54
CA THR A 249 8.58 -3.02 -22.97
C THR A 249 9.87 -2.21 -22.89
N CYS A 250 9.79 -0.93 -22.51
CA CYS A 250 10.95 -0.06 -22.33
C CYS A 250 11.88 -0.62 -21.24
N PRO A 251 13.21 -0.76 -21.49
CA PRO A 251 14.16 -1.23 -20.48
C PRO A 251 14.14 -0.38 -19.20
N LYS A 252 14.02 0.95 -19.35
CA LYS A 252 13.92 1.88 -18.21
C LYS A 252 12.61 1.69 -17.42
N PHE A 253 11.51 1.38 -18.10
CA PHE A 253 10.26 1.05 -17.42
C PHE A 253 10.40 -0.22 -16.57
N LEU A 254 11.02 -1.26 -17.12
CA LEU A 254 11.22 -2.54 -16.44
C LEU A 254 12.14 -2.40 -15.22
N GLU A 255 13.21 -1.60 -15.35
CA GLU A 255 14.12 -1.26 -14.26
C GLU A 255 13.38 -0.55 -13.11
N GLU A 256 12.66 0.53 -13.41
CA GLU A 256 11.86 1.26 -12.42
C GLU A 256 10.77 0.38 -11.79
N GLN A 257 10.15 -0.50 -12.59
CA GLN A 257 9.15 -1.44 -12.07
C GLN A 257 9.78 -2.45 -11.11
N ALA A 258 11.01 -2.92 -11.38
CA ALA A 258 11.74 -3.81 -10.48
C ALA A 258 12.09 -3.11 -9.16
N ILE A 259 12.53 -1.85 -9.21
CA ILE A 259 12.82 -1.03 -8.01
C ILE A 259 11.55 -0.88 -7.15
N LEU A 260 10.41 -0.54 -7.76
CA LEU A 260 9.14 -0.43 -7.05
C LEU A 260 8.72 -1.79 -6.45
N ARG A 261 8.89 -2.89 -7.17
CA ARG A 261 8.61 -4.24 -6.64
C ARG A 261 9.46 -4.56 -5.43
N TYR A 262 10.77 -4.32 -5.49
CA TYR A 262 11.69 -4.58 -4.38
C TYR A 262 11.31 -3.79 -3.13
N LYS A 263 10.88 -2.54 -3.32
CA LYS A 263 10.43 -1.68 -2.21
C LYS A 263 9.17 -2.21 -1.53
N GLU A 264 8.16 -2.60 -2.30
CA GLU A 264 6.87 -3.06 -1.77
C GLU A 264 6.91 -4.52 -1.31
N ILE A 265 7.75 -5.35 -1.94
CA ILE A 265 7.88 -6.79 -1.71
C ILE A 265 9.38 -7.13 -1.65
N PRO A 266 10.06 -6.79 -0.55
CA PRO A 266 11.47 -7.14 -0.41
C PRO A 266 11.62 -8.66 -0.34
N PRO A 267 12.65 -9.24 -1.00
CA PRO A 267 12.95 -10.66 -0.87
C PRO A 267 13.25 -11.00 0.60
N PRO A 268 13.01 -12.24 1.03
CA PRO A 268 13.42 -12.65 2.37
C PRO A 268 14.92 -12.40 2.55
N PRO A 269 15.37 -11.98 3.75
CA PRO A 269 16.78 -11.81 4.01
C PRO A 269 17.52 -13.10 3.70
N ALA A 270 18.69 -12.99 3.08
CA ALA A 270 19.52 -14.15 2.78
C ALA A 270 19.75 -14.97 4.07
N PRO A 271 19.75 -16.31 3.98
CA PRO A 271 20.05 -17.14 5.13
C PRO A 271 21.38 -16.71 5.73
N ARG A 272 21.36 -16.39 7.04
CA ARG A 272 22.58 -16.06 7.78
C ARG A 272 23.36 -17.36 7.98
N GLY A 273 24.26 -17.66 7.06
CA GLY A 273 25.17 -18.80 7.11
C GLY A 273 26.16 -18.75 5.95
N PRO A 274 27.34 -19.38 6.09
CA PRO A 274 28.22 -19.57 4.94
C PRO A 274 27.45 -20.34 3.85
N PRO A 275 27.69 -20.04 2.56
CA PRO A 275 27.12 -20.83 1.49
C PRO A 275 27.44 -22.32 1.74
N PRO A 276 26.52 -23.25 1.42
CA PRO A 276 26.81 -24.66 1.53
C PRO A 276 28.08 -24.98 0.73
N PRO A 277 28.96 -25.85 1.24
CA PRO A 277 30.21 -26.16 0.57
C PRO A 277 29.91 -26.77 -0.82
N LEU A 278 30.75 -26.44 -1.80
CA LEU A 278 30.57 -26.79 -3.22
C LEU A 278 30.26 -28.27 -3.48
N TRP A 279 30.77 -29.18 -2.64
CA TRP A 279 30.54 -30.62 -2.77
C TRP A 279 29.10 -31.05 -2.45
N SER A 280 28.34 -30.27 -1.67
CA SER A 280 26.93 -30.54 -1.36
C SER A 280 26.00 -30.31 -2.55
N ALA A 281 26.47 -29.64 -3.60
CA ALA A 281 25.74 -29.42 -4.85
C ALA A 281 26.10 -30.44 -5.95
N LEU A 282 27.01 -31.37 -5.69
CA LEU A 282 27.35 -32.42 -6.65
C LEU A 282 26.24 -33.48 -6.69
N PRO A 283 25.82 -33.92 -7.90
CA PRO A 283 24.91 -35.05 -8.01
C PRO A 283 25.54 -36.28 -7.35
N PRO A 284 24.73 -37.15 -6.71
CA PRO A 284 25.25 -38.37 -6.10
C PRO A 284 26.00 -39.20 -7.16
N PRO A 285 27.09 -39.88 -6.78
CA PRO A 285 27.82 -40.72 -7.72
C PRO A 285 26.88 -41.80 -8.28
N PRO A 286 27.04 -42.17 -9.56
CA PRO A 286 26.26 -43.24 -10.15
C PRO A 286 26.42 -44.53 -9.34
N ASN A 287 25.32 -45.26 -9.19
CA ASN A 287 25.32 -46.53 -8.45
C ASN A 287 26.41 -47.47 -8.99
N PRO A 288 27.15 -48.16 -8.11
CA PRO A 288 28.20 -49.06 -8.55
C PRO A 288 27.61 -50.16 -9.44
N VAL A 289 28.21 -50.33 -10.62
CA VAL A 289 27.85 -51.41 -11.54
C VAL A 289 28.12 -52.74 -10.85
N PRO A 290 27.14 -53.68 -10.81
CA PRO A 290 27.33 -54.96 -10.15
C PRO A 290 28.50 -55.71 -10.80
N ARG A 291 29.45 -56.15 -9.97
CA ARG A 291 30.60 -56.94 -10.44
C ARG A 291 30.10 -58.25 -11.06
N PRO A 292 30.66 -58.68 -12.20
CA PRO A 292 30.32 -59.99 -12.76
C PRO A 292 30.69 -61.08 -11.75
N ARG A 293 29.73 -61.95 -11.47
CA ARG A 293 29.96 -63.15 -10.66
C ARG A 293 30.93 -64.05 -11.44
N ARG A 294 32.05 -64.41 -10.82
CA ARG A 294 32.93 -65.49 -11.26
C ARG A 294 32.30 -66.83 -10.89
#